data_AF-A0A9Q1B751-F1
#
_entry.id   AF-A0A9Q1B751-F1
#
_cell.length_a   1.000
_cell.length_b   1.000
_cell.length_c   1.000
_cell.angle_alpha   90.00
_cell.angle_beta   90.00
_cell.angle_gamma   90.00
#
_symmetry.space_group_name_H-M   'P 1'
#
loop_
_entity.id
_entity.type
_entity.pdbx_description
1 polymer ?
#
loop_
_entity_poly.entity_id
_entity_poly.type
_entity_poly.pdbx_seq_one_letter_code
_entity_poly.pdbx_strand_id
1 'polypeptide(L)'
;MKAMSGNDGVEGTEELWDYSSRRPPRLRRKRGALPSSSEMPTVSFLPFSILLGVVGILCVGFTVYWSHHWLGGFAWDGSFLMFNWHPVLMVTGLLVLYGIAALVYRVPLAREGSKLPWKLLHAALTFTAFILVVLGLVAAFEYHNKQGIPNMYSLHSWVGLSAVLLFSCQWLMGFLSFLLPWAPVWFRGLYKPIHVFFGSAILVLVLAASISGINEKLYFRLTPATTPYSMLPAEAWFANVLGILILIFSLLVLWALARPAWKYPEVNTEDFREPLLHEPK
;
A
#
# COMPACT_ATOMS: atom_id res chain seq x y z
N MET A 1 41.06 94.81 3.52
CA MET A 1 39.96 95.80 3.44
C MET A 1 38.90 95.38 4.46
N LYS A 2 38.76 96.20 5.53
CA LYS A 2 37.65 96.39 6.51
C LYS A 2 36.59 95.27 6.64
N ALA A 3 36.42 94.63 7.81
CA ALA A 3 35.75 95.14 9.03
C ALA A 3 34.27 95.51 8.75
N MET A 4 33.23 95.11 9.49
CA MET A 4 33.09 94.95 10.95
C MET A 4 31.67 94.42 11.30
N SER A 5 31.55 93.83 12.49
CA SER A 5 30.46 94.04 13.47
C SER A 5 29.08 93.39 13.33
N GLY A 6 28.59 92.85 14.47
CA GLY A 6 27.18 92.69 14.80
C GLY A 6 26.89 91.43 15.64
N ASN A 7 27.06 91.52 16.96
CA ASN A 7 26.39 90.66 17.94
C ASN A 7 25.10 91.38 18.42
N ASP A 8 24.26 90.66 19.17
CA ASP A 8 23.00 91.04 19.85
C ASP A 8 21.78 90.45 19.09
N GLY A 9 20.97 89.50 19.56
CA GLY A 9 20.71 88.96 20.90
C GLY A 9 19.20 89.10 21.17
N VAL A 10 18.38 88.06 21.00
CA VAL A 10 17.00 87.96 21.53
C VAL A 10 16.60 86.49 21.76
N GLU A 11 16.01 86.25 22.93
CA GLU A 11 15.45 85.01 23.48
C GLU A 11 14.36 84.33 22.63
N GLY A 12 14.29 83.01 22.71
CA GLY A 12 13.21 82.21 22.12
C GLY A 12 13.16 80.79 22.69
N THR A 13 12.60 80.67 23.89
CA THR A 13 11.83 79.53 24.45
C THR A 13 12.09 78.12 23.91
N GLU A 14 12.65 77.26 24.79
CA GLU A 14 12.56 75.80 24.67
C GLU A 14 11.10 75.34 24.77
N GLU A 15 10.48 74.98 23.64
CA GLU A 15 9.25 74.18 23.63
C GLU A 15 9.58 72.72 23.33
N LEU A 16 9.42 71.93 24.39
CA LEU A 16 9.53 70.48 24.46
C LEU A 16 8.34 69.85 23.71
N TRP A 17 8.49 69.56 22.42
CA TRP A 17 7.44 68.88 21.66
C TRP A 17 7.42 67.37 21.96
N ASP A 18 6.48 66.98 22.82
CA ASP A 18 6.08 65.61 23.13
C ASP A 18 5.77 64.81 21.86
N TYR A 19 6.61 63.81 21.55
CA TYR A 19 6.37 62.87 20.46
C TYR A 19 5.42 61.76 20.93
N SER A 20 4.19 62.13 21.24
CA SER A 20 3.12 61.16 21.51
C SER A 20 1.97 61.32 20.52
N SER A 21 1.72 60.21 19.80
CA SER A 21 0.42 59.81 19.26
C SER A 21 -0.16 60.53 18.03
N ARG A 22 0.24 60.12 16.81
CA ARG A 22 -0.69 59.99 15.66
C ARG A 22 -0.33 58.80 14.76
N ARG A 23 -0.93 57.63 15.02
CA ARG A 23 -0.94 56.51 14.05
C ARG A 23 -2.03 56.75 13.01
N PRO A 24 -1.80 56.55 11.70
CA PRO A 24 -2.85 56.64 10.70
C PRO A 24 -3.88 55.49 10.87
N PRO A 25 -5.16 55.70 10.51
CA PRO A 25 -6.19 54.69 10.65
C PRO A 25 -5.86 53.49 9.76
N ARG A 26 -5.64 52.33 10.40
CA ARG A 26 -5.51 51.03 9.73
C ARG A 26 -6.86 50.69 9.11
N LEU A 27 -7.01 50.95 7.80
CA LEU A 27 -8.05 50.35 6.99
C LEU A 27 -7.98 48.83 7.15
N ARG A 28 -8.95 48.28 7.89
CA ARG A 28 -9.13 46.85 8.11
C ARG A 28 -9.53 46.22 6.79
N ARG A 29 -8.54 45.91 5.95
CA ARG A 29 -8.69 44.99 4.82
C ARG A 29 -9.09 43.65 5.45
N LYS A 30 -10.39 43.34 5.46
CA LYS A 30 -10.88 41.97 5.66
C LYS A 30 -10.22 41.14 4.57
N ARG A 31 -9.09 40.50 4.88
CA ARG A 31 -8.65 39.32 4.15
C ARG A 31 -9.80 38.33 4.32
N GLY A 32 -10.62 38.20 3.28
CA GLY A 32 -11.44 37.01 3.14
C GLY A 32 -10.48 35.84 3.23
N ALA A 33 -10.64 35.02 4.27
CA ALA A 33 -10.05 33.71 4.27
C ALA A 33 -10.64 33.01 3.04
N LEU A 34 -9.81 32.72 2.04
CA LEU A 34 -10.13 31.69 1.07
C LEU A 34 -10.26 30.40 1.88
N PRO A 35 -11.42 29.74 1.94
CA PRO A 35 -11.47 28.38 2.47
C PRO A 35 -10.82 27.51 1.40
N SER A 36 -9.52 27.29 1.54
CA SER A 36 -8.80 26.31 0.74
C SER A 36 -7.89 25.50 1.66
N SER A 37 -8.53 24.76 2.55
CA SER A 37 -8.23 23.35 2.63
C SER A 37 -9.56 22.66 2.36
N SER A 38 -9.67 22.00 1.21
CA SER A 38 -10.50 20.82 1.17
C SER A 38 -9.86 19.86 2.17
N GLU A 39 -10.26 19.94 3.44
CA GLU A 39 -10.02 18.85 4.37
C GLU A 39 -10.70 17.65 3.73
N MET A 40 -9.89 16.84 3.02
CA MET A 40 -10.38 15.60 2.47
C MET A 40 -10.97 14.82 3.64
N PRO A 41 -12.20 14.29 3.52
CA PRO A 41 -12.81 13.52 4.59
C PRO A 41 -11.80 12.53 5.14
N THR A 42 -11.43 12.69 6.40
CA THR A 42 -10.56 11.75 7.09
C THR A 42 -11.37 10.49 7.29
N VAL A 43 -11.34 9.61 6.27
CA VAL A 43 -11.86 8.25 6.41
C VAL A 43 -11.17 7.65 7.63
N SER A 44 -11.95 7.29 8.64
CA SER A 44 -11.40 6.61 9.80
C SER A 44 -10.84 5.26 9.35
N PHE A 45 -9.72 4.84 9.93
CA PHE A 45 -9.04 3.60 9.54
C PHE A 45 -9.93 2.35 9.76
N LEU A 46 -10.81 2.40 10.76
CA LEU A 46 -11.70 1.29 11.11
C LEU A 46 -12.73 0.96 10.01
N PRO A 47 -13.61 1.89 9.55
CA PRO A 47 -14.55 1.59 8.47
C PRO A 47 -13.83 1.20 7.17
N PHE A 48 -12.66 1.78 6.88
CA PHE A 48 -11.83 1.34 5.76
C PHE A 48 -11.38 -0.12 5.91
N SER A 49 -10.92 -0.51 7.09
CA SER A 49 -10.47 -1.88 7.36
C SER A 49 -11.62 -2.89 7.26
N ILE A 50 -12.82 -2.51 7.71
CA ILE A 50 -14.03 -3.33 7.57
C ILE A 50 -14.36 -3.52 6.10
N LEU A 51 -14.40 -2.44 5.31
CA LEU A 51 -14.64 -2.51 3.87
C LEU A 51 -13.61 -3.41 3.17
N LEU A 52 -12.32 -3.20 3.46
CA LEU A 52 -11.24 -4.00 2.88
C LEU A 52 -11.40 -5.48 3.23
N GLY A 53 -11.73 -5.79 4.49
CA GLY A 53 -11.99 -7.15 4.96
C GLY A 53 -13.17 -7.80 4.23
N VAL A 54 -14.29 -7.09 4.08
CA VAL A 54 -15.47 -7.57 3.34
C VAL A 54 -15.12 -7.86 1.88
N VAL A 55 -14.46 -6.92 1.19
CA VAL A 55 -14.07 -7.12 -0.21
C VAL A 55 -13.07 -8.29 -0.35
N GLY A 56 -12.12 -8.43 0.58
CA GLY A 56 -11.18 -9.55 0.60
C GLY A 56 -11.88 -10.91 0.79
N ILE A 57 -12.83 -11.00 1.72
CA ILE A 57 -13.66 -12.20 1.93
C ILE A 57 -14.47 -12.52 0.67
N LEU A 58 -15.05 -11.50 0.02
CA LEU A 58 -15.77 -11.69 -1.24
C LEU A 58 -14.85 -12.22 -2.35
N CYS A 59 -13.61 -11.70 -2.48
CA CYS A 59 -12.65 -12.21 -3.48
C CYS A 59 -12.37 -13.71 -3.28
N VAL A 60 -12.06 -14.13 -2.05
CA VAL A 60 -11.80 -15.54 -1.73
C VAL A 60 -13.06 -16.38 -1.93
N GLY A 61 -14.19 -15.96 -1.36
CA GLY A 61 -15.45 -16.67 -1.43
C GLY A 61 -15.94 -16.86 -2.87
N PHE A 62 -15.83 -15.82 -3.71
CA PHE A 62 -16.21 -15.90 -5.12
C PHE A 62 -15.25 -16.79 -5.90
N THR A 63 -13.95 -16.77 -5.61
CA THR A 63 -12.99 -17.66 -6.28
C THR A 63 -13.26 -19.13 -5.94
N VAL A 64 -13.56 -19.42 -4.67
CA VAL A 64 -13.94 -20.76 -4.21
C VAL A 64 -15.27 -21.19 -4.83
N TYR A 65 -16.28 -20.32 -4.79
CA TYR A 65 -17.58 -20.61 -5.37
C TYR A 65 -17.48 -20.84 -6.89
N TRP A 66 -16.70 -20.02 -7.60
CA TRP A 66 -16.48 -20.19 -9.04
C TRP A 66 -15.87 -21.56 -9.34
N SER A 67 -14.80 -21.89 -8.61
CA SER A 67 -14.08 -23.16 -8.73
C SER A 67 -14.95 -24.38 -8.41
N HIS A 68 -15.82 -24.26 -7.40
CA HIS A 68 -16.72 -25.34 -7.02
C HIS A 68 -17.89 -25.49 -8.00
N HIS A 69 -18.60 -24.41 -8.27
CA HIS A 69 -19.87 -24.43 -9.00
C HIS A 69 -19.69 -24.66 -10.51
N TRP A 70 -18.71 -24.00 -11.14
CA TRP A 70 -18.51 -24.11 -12.59
C TRP A 70 -17.31 -24.97 -12.98
N LEU A 71 -16.27 -25.04 -12.15
CA LEU A 71 -15.07 -25.82 -12.46
C LEU A 71 -15.07 -27.25 -11.88
N GLY A 72 -16.15 -27.65 -11.20
CA GLY A 72 -16.38 -29.03 -10.79
C GLY A 72 -15.80 -29.42 -9.43
N GLY A 73 -15.29 -28.47 -8.63
CA GLY A 73 -14.77 -28.75 -7.29
C GLY A 73 -13.26 -28.85 -7.22
N PHE A 74 -12.76 -29.66 -6.27
CA PHE A 74 -11.34 -29.73 -5.92
C PHE A 74 -10.89 -31.17 -5.73
N ALA A 75 -9.67 -31.47 -6.17
CA ALA A 75 -8.96 -32.71 -5.87
C ALA A 75 -7.46 -32.42 -5.74
N TRP A 76 -6.67 -33.36 -5.20
CA TRP A 76 -5.20 -33.26 -5.16
C TRP A 76 -4.57 -34.50 -5.80
N ASP A 77 -4.87 -34.71 -7.08
CA ASP A 77 -4.56 -35.93 -7.83
C ASP A 77 -3.92 -35.64 -9.21
N GLY A 78 -3.70 -34.37 -9.56
CA GLY A 78 -3.20 -33.90 -10.85
C GLY A 78 -4.21 -33.96 -12.00
N SER A 79 -5.49 -34.21 -11.69
CA SER A 79 -6.59 -34.00 -12.62
C SER A 79 -6.87 -32.49 -12.82
N PHE A 80 -7.82 -32.16 -13.69
CA PHE A 80 -8.27 -30.78 -13.88
C PHE A 80 -8.84 -30.15 -12.60
N LEU A 81 -9.32 -30.95 -11.65
CA LEU A 81 -9.80 -30.48 -10.35
C LEU A 81 -8.66 -30.02 -9.45
N MET A 82 -7.44 -30.53 -9.65
CA MET A 82 -6.25 -30.04 -8.94
C MET A 82 -5.92 -28.61 -9.35
N PHE A 83 -6.05 -28.27 -10.63
CA PHE A 83 -5.82 -26.90 -11.10
C PHE A 83 -6.70 -25.88 -10.38
N ASN A 84 -7.92 -26.24 -9.96
CA ASN A 84 -8.84 -25.32 -9.29
C ASN A 84 -8.29 -24.79 -7.95
N TRP A 85 -7.32 -25.46 -7.34
CA TRP A 85 -6.58 -24.92 -6.20
C TRP A 85 -5.71 -23.72 -6.55
N HIS A 86 -5.21 -23.63 -7.79
CA HIS A 86 -4.36 -22.52 -8.23
C HIS A 86 -5.03 -21.15 -8.01
N PRO A 87 -6.18 -20.82 -8.63
CA PRO A 87 -6.80 -19.50 -8.44
C PRO A 87 -7.18 -19.24 -6.98
N VAL A 88 -7.69 -20.25 -6.25
CA VAL A 88 -8.07 -20.09 -4.83
C VAL A 88 -6.87 -19.74 -3.95
N LEU A 89 -5.77 -20.47 -4.10
CA LEU A 89 -4.57 -20.26 -3.30
C LEU A 89 -3.85 -18.97 -3.69
N MET A 90 -3.84 -18.59 -4.96
CA MET A 90 -3.27 -17.32 -5.43
C MET A 90 -4.05 -16.11 -4.90
N VAL A 91 -5.38 -16.12 -5.00
CA VAL A 91 -6.23 -15.03 -4.48
C VAL A 91 -6.14 -14.95 -2.96
N THR A 92 -6.13 -16.09 -2.26
CA THR A 92 -6.02 -16.09 -0.80
C THR A 92 -4.65 -15.59 -0.34
N GLY A 93 -3.56 -16.13 -0.91
CA GLY A 93 -2.19 -15.83 -0.52
C GLY A 93 -1.68 -14.48 -1.03
N LEU A 94 -1.48 -14.36 -2.34
CA LEU A 94 -0.79 -13.21 -2.95
C LEU A 94 -1.65 -11.96 -3.09
N LEU A 95 -2.97 -12.10 -3.08
CA LEU A 95 -3.85 -10.94 -3.12
C LEU A 95 -4.28 -10.55 -1.69
N VAL A 96 -5.10 -11.39 -1.03
CA VAL A 96 -5.77 -10.99 0.21
C VAL A 96 -4.82 -10.97 1.42
N LEU A 97 -4.16 -12.09 1.74
CA LEU A 97 -3.24 -12.13 2.88
C LEU A 97 -2.06 -11.17 2.70
N TYR A 98 -1.47 -11.13 1.50
CA TYR A 98 -0.40 -10.19 1.19
C TYR A 98 -0.85 -8.72 1.29
N GLY A 99 -2.02 -8.38 0.76
CA GLY A 99 -2.58 -7.03 0.85
C GLY A 99 -2.85 -6.59 2.29
N ILE A 100 -3.37 -7.50 3.12
CA ILE A 100 -3.53 -7.27 4.57
C ILE A 100 -2.16 -7.08 5.23
N ALA A 101 -1.19 -7.94 4.94
CA ALA A 101 0.16 -7.88 5.50
C ALA A 101 0.85 -6.54 5.18
N ALA A 102 0.66 -6.01 3.97
CA ALA A 102 1.20 -4.72 3.56
C ALA A 102 0.66 -3.53 4.39
N LEU A 103 -0.54 -3.66 4.96
CA LEU A 103 -1.21 -2.61 5.73
C LEU A 103 -1.08 -2.77 7.25
N VAL A 104 -0.42 -3.82 7.74
CA VAL A 104 -0.25 -4.09 9.18
C VAL A 104 0.32 -2.87 9.94
N TYR A 105 1.28 -2.16 9.35
CA TYR A 105 1.87 -0.95 9.95
C TYR A 105 1.02 0.32 9.84
N ARG A 106 -0.13 0.26 9.17
CA ARG A 106 -1.07 1.39 9.02
C ARG A 106 -2.14 1.40 10.10
N VAL A 107 -2.29 0.28 10.82
CA VAL A 107 -3.21 0.17 11.96
C VAL A 107 -2.83 1.20 13.03
N PRO A 108 -3.77 2.01 13.57
CA PRO A 108 -3.47 3.01 14.59
C PRO A 108 -2.75 2.43 15.82
N LEU A 109 -3.15 1.23 16.27
CA LEU A 109 -2.49 0.49 17.35
C LEU A 109 -1.01 0.21 17.07
N ALA A 110 -0.62 0.13 15.80
CA ALA A 110 0.78 -0.07 15.42
C ALA A 110 1.66 1.14 15.68
N ARG A 111 1.08 2.32 15.96
CA ARG A 111 1.79 3.58 16.23
C ARG A 111 2.34 3.66 17.64
N GLU A 112 1.71 2.95 18.57
CA GLU A 112 2.02 2.99 19.99
C GLU A 112 2.76 1.71 20.39
N GLY A 113 3.82 1.85 21.20
CA GLY A 113 4.55 0.72 21.76
C GLY A 113 5.61 0.09 20.83
N SER A 114 5.93 -1.18 21.12
CA SER A 114 7.05 -1.88 20.47
C SER A 114 6.74 -2.26 19.02
N LYS A 115 7.74 -2.12 18.13
CA LYS A 115 7.59 -2.46 16.70
C LYS A 115 7.71 -3.95 16.40
N LEU A 116 8.19 -4.76 17.36
CA LEU A 116 8.50 -6.17 17.15
C LEU A 116 7.25 -7.03 16.87
N PRO A 117 6.12 -6.91 17.61
CA PRO A 117 4.91 -7.68 17.31
C PRO A 117 4.40 -7.45 15.89
N TRP A 118 4.42 -6.21 15.40
CA TRP A 118 3.99 -5.85 14.06
C TRP A 118 4.93 -6.36 12.96
N LYS A 119 6.24 -6.42 13.23
CA LYS A 119 7.23 -7.10 12.37
C LYS A 119 6.98 -8.60 12.30
N LEU A 120 6.71 -9.24 13.43
CA LEU A 120 6.40 -10.67 13.47
C LEU A 120 5.09 -10.97 12.75
N LEU A 121 4.06 -10.15 12.95
CA LEU A 121 2.78 -10.30 12.25
C LEU A 121 2.92 -10.14 10.74
N HIS A 122 3.62 -9.09 10.28
CA HIS A 122 3.90 -8.88 8.86
C HIS A 122 4.67 -10.07 8.25
N ALA A 123 5.74 -10.52 8.92
CA ALA A 123 6.56 -11.64 8.47
C ALA A 123 5.77 -12.96 8.44
N ALA A 124 4.94 -13.22 9.46
CA ALA A 124 4.12 -14.42 9.54
C ALA A 124 3.03 -14.45 8.46
N LEU A 125 2.29 -13.34 8.26
CA LEU A 125 1.25 -13.27 7.22
C LEU A 125 1.84 -13.46 5.82
N THR A 126 2.96 -12.81 5.53
CA THR A 126 3.65 -12.96 4.24
C THR A 126 4.28 -14.34 4.05
N PHE A 127 4.74 -14.98 5.13
CA PHE A 127 5.23 -16.37 5.06
C PHE A 127 4.08 -17.37 4.79
N THR A 128 2.95 -17.19 5.47
CA THR A 128 1.74 -17.99 5.19
C THR A 128 1.30 -17.80 3.73
N ALA A 129 1.29 -16.56 3.23
CA ALA A 129 1.01 -16.29 1.82
C ALA A 129 2.01 -17.01 0.90
N PHE A 130 3.30 -17.02 1.22
CA PHE A 130 4.32 -17.76 0.46
C PHE A 130 4.02 -19.26 0.37
N ILE A 131 3.63 -19.90 1.49
CA ILE A 131 3.26 -21.33 1.49
C ILE A 131 2.08 -21.58 0.56
N LEU A 132 1.02 -20.77 0.64
CA LEU A 132 -0.16 -20.93 -0.23
C LEU A 132 0.20 -20.79 -1.71
N VAL A 133 1.08 -19.85 -2.06
CA VAL A 133 1.56 -19.65 -3.44
C VAL A 133 2.31 -20.86 -3.95
N VAL A 134 3.22 -21.41 -3.14
CA VAL A 134 3.96 -22.61 -3.51
C VAL A 134 2.98 -23.76 -3.80
N LEU A 135 2.00 -23.98 -2.94
CA LEU A 135 0.96 -24.99 -3.16
C LEU A 135 0.12 -24.70 -4.42
N GLY A 136 -0.23 -23.43 -4.67
CA GLY A 136 -0.97 -23.02 -5.87
C GLY A 136 -0.17 -23.21 -7.16
N LEU A 137 1.15 -22.99 -7.12
CA LEU A 137 2.02 -23.29 -8.26
C LEU A 137 2.17 -24.79 -8.47
N VAL A 138 2.38 -25.57 -7.39
CA VAL A 138 2.44 -27.04 -7.47
C VAL A 138 1.17 -27.59 -8.13
N ALA A 139 0.00 -27.10 -7.73
CA ALA A 139 -1.28 -27.47 -8.34
C ALA A 139 -1.33 -27.21 -9.85
N ALA A 140 -0.83 -26.06 -10.32
CA ALA A 140 -0.82 -25.73 -11.74
C ALA A 140 0.21 -26.54 -12.53
N PHE A 141 1.44 -26.62 -12.05
CA PHE A 141 2.52 -27.35 -12.72
C PHE A 141 2.27 -28.86 -12.76
N GLU A 142 1.78 -29.45 -11.66
CA GLU A 142 1.49 -30.88 -11.63
C GLU A 142 0.34 -31.24 -12.58
N TYR A 143 -0.72 -30.44 -12.61
CA TYR A 143 -1.80 -30.58 -13.60
C TYR A 143 -1.25 -30.52 -15.03
N HIS A 144 -0.49 -29.49 -15.38
CA HIS A 144 0.07 -29.35 -16.73
C HIS A 144 0.97 -30.54 -17.10
N ASN A 145 1.85 -30.95 -16.20
CA ASN A 145 2.76 -32.07 -16.44
C ASN A 145 2.01 -33.38 -16.68
N LYS A 146 0.96 -33.68 -15.91
CA LYS A 146 0.15 -34.90 -16.10
C LYS A 146 -0.70 -34.87 -17.36
N GLN A 147 -1.16 -33.68 -17.77
CA GLN A 147 -1.97 -33.52 -18.99
C GLN A 147 -1.13 -33.28 -20.25
N GLY A 148 0.20 -33.22 -20.15
CA GLY A 148 1.07 -32.92 -21.30
C GLY A 148 0.92 -31.50 -21.84
N ILE A 149 0.48 -30.56 -21.01
CA ILE A 149 0.33 -29.14 -21.37
C ILE A 149 1.69 -28.44 -21.18
N PRO A 150 2.22 -27.72 -22.17
CA PRO A 150 3.44 -26.94 -22.00
C PRO A 150 3.32 -25.92 -20.86
N ASN A 151 4.37 -25.79 -20.04
CA ASN A 151 4.42 -24.77 -19.00
C ASN A 151 4.98 -23.44 -19.53
N MET A 152 4.67 -22.35 -18.84
CA MET A 152 5.34 -21.04 -18.99
C MET A 152 5.27 -20.41 -20.40
N TYR A 153 4.21 -20.66 -21.18
CA TYR A 153 4.05 -20.05 -22.51
C TYR A 153 3.14 -18.81 -22.51
N SER A 154 2.31 -18.61 -21.49
CA SER A 154 1.35 -17.50 -21.45
C SER A 154 1.92 -16.26 -20.77
N LEU A 155 1.45 -15.07 -21.16
CA LEU A 155 1.84 -13.82 -20.49
C LEU A 155 1.42 -13.82 -19.00
N HIS A 156 0.27 -14.43 -18.68
CA HIS A 156 -0.15 -14.66 -17.30
C HIS A 156 0.93 -15.39 -16.51
N SER A 157 1.47 -16.49 -17.07
CA SER A 157 2.51 -17.27 -16.39
C SER A 157 3.82 -16.49 -16.19
N TRP A 158 4.24 -15.66 -17.16
CA TRP A 158 5.46 -14.85 -17.05
C TRP A 158 5.32 -13.75 -15.99
N VAL A 159 4.20 -13.02 -16.01
CA VAL A 159 3.91 -11.98 -15.00
C VAL A 159 3.75 -12.61 -13.61
N GLY A 160 3.03 -13.73 -13.54
CA GLY A 160 2.81 -14.49 -12.30
C GLY A 160 4.12 -14.98 -11.68
N LEU A 161 4.97 -15.66 -12.46
CA LEU A 161 6.26 -16.14 -11.96
C LEU A 161 7.17 -14.98 -11.55
N SER A 162 7.19 -13.88 -12.31
CA SER A 162 7.94 -12.68 -11.94
C SER A 162 7.48 -12.12 -10.59
N ALA A 163 6.16 -12.08 -10.34
CA ALA A 163 5.59 -11.65 -9.06
C ALA A 163 6.03 -12.57 -7.92
N VAL A 164 5.97 -13.90 -8.12
CA VAL A 164 6.37 -14.90 -7.10
C VAL A 164 7.86 -14.81 -6.78
N LEU A 165 8.72 -14.68 -7.79
CA LEU A 165 10.16 -14.56 -7.59
C LEU A 165 10.50 -13.27 -6.83
N LEU A 166 9.93 -12.13 -7.25
CA LEU A 166 10.11 -10.85 -6.55
C LEU A 166 9.58 -10.91 -5.11
N PHE A 167 8.42 -11.54 -4.89
CA PHE A 167 7.85 -11.75 -3.57
C PHE A 167 8.75 -12.60 -2.68
N SER A 168 9.31 -13.68 -3.21
CA SER A 168 10.25 -14.56 -2.50
C SER A 168 11.51 -13.81 -2.08
N CYS A 169 12.10 -13.03 -3.01
CA CYS A 169 13.25 -12.18 -2.72
C CYS A 169 12.92 -11.11 -1.67
N GLN A 170 11.74 -10.49 -1.76
CA GLN A 170 11.30 -9.49 -0.79
C GLN A 170 11.09 -10.07 0.61
N TRP A 171 10.51 -11.27 0.71
CA TRP A 171 10.34 -11.94 1.99
C TRP A 171 11.70 -12.27 2.63
N LEU A 172 12.60 -12.89 1.87
CA LEU A 172 13.94 -13.25 2.36
C LEU A 172 14.72 -12.01 2.79
N MET A 173 14.84 -11.02 1.91
CA MET A 173 15.58 -9.79 2.22
C MET A 173 14.93 -8.98 3.34
N GLY A 174 13.60 -8.94 3.42
CA GLY A 174 12.87 -8.30 4.52
C GLY A 174 13.13 -8.99 5.86
N PHE A 175 13.10 -10.32 5.90
CA PHE A 175 13.41 -11.12 7.08
C PHE A 175 14.84 -10.87 7.56
N LEU A 176 15.82 -11.00 6.66
CA LEU A 176 17.25 -10.81 6.96
C LEU A 176 17.55 -9.38 7.42
N SER A 177 16.92 -8.38 6.81
CA SER A 177 17.23 -6.96 7.05
C SER A 177 16.48 -6.37 8.25
N PHE A 178 15.19 -6.66 8.41
CA PHE A 178 14.32 -5.94 9.34
C PHE A 178 13.91 -6.73 10.57
N LEU A 179 13.92 -8.07 10.51
CA LEU A 179 13.53 -8.91 11.63
C LEU A 179 14.73 -9.37 12.45
N LEU A 180 15.81 -9.81 11.79
CA LEU A 180 17.02 -10.24 12.48
C LEU A 180 17.91 -9.06 12.93
N PRO A 181 18.67 -9.20 14.03
CA PRO A 181 19.38 -8.08 14.65
C PRO A 181 20.67 -7.66 13.93
N TRP A 182 21.26 -8.50 13.09
CA TRP A 182 22.60 -8.34 12.50
C TRP A 182 22.74 -7.26 11.42
N ALA A 183 21.66 -6.91 10.71
CA ALA A 183 21.74 -5.93 9.62
C ALA A 183 22.10 -4.52 10.16
N PRO A 184 23.13 -3.84 9.61
CA PRO A 184 23.50 -2.49 10.04
C PRO A 184 22.37 -1.46 9.83
N VAL A 185 22.31 -0.44 10.68
CA VAL A 185 21.27 0.61 10.63
C VAL A 185 21.28 1.37 9.29
N TRP A 186 22.48 1.70 8.77
CA TRP A 186 22.62 2.38 7.48
C TRP A 186 22.02 1.57 6.32
N PHE A 187 22.24 0.25 6.33
CA PHE A 187 21.72 -0.65 5.29
C PHE A 187 20.19 -0.74 5.37
N ARG A 188 19.63 -0.86 6.58
CA ARG A 188 18.17 -0.82 6.80
C ARG A 188 17.57 0.50 6.30
N GLY A 189 18.25 1.62 6.53
CA GLY A 189 17.84 2.94 6.04
C GLY A 189 17.79 3.02 4.51
N LEU A 190 18.82 2.49 3.84
CA LEU A 190 18.89 2.44 2.37
C LEU A 190 17.88 1.47 1.76
N TYR A 191 17.70 0.30 2.37
CA TYR A 191 16.86 -0.78 1.82
C TYR A 191 15.36 -0.56 2.05
N LYS A 192 14.95 0.13 3.14
CA LYS A 192 13.54 0.41 3.45
C LYS A 192 12.74 1.00 2.28
N PRO A 193 13.17 2.08 1.58
CA PRO A 193 12.41 2.61 0.45
C PRO A 193 12.30 1.61 -0.71
N ILE A 194 13.34 0.82 -0.96
CA ILE A 194 13.35 -0.24 -1.99
C ILE A 194 12.33 -1.33 -1.63
N HIS A 195 12.33 -1.79 -0.38
CA HIS A 195 11.37 -2.78 0.14
C HIS A 195 9.93 -2.30 -0.01
N VAL A 196 9.64 -1.04 0.34
CA VAL A 196 8.29 -0.45 0.21
C VAL A 196 7.86 -0.32 -1.26
N PHE A 197 8.75 0.14 -2.14
CA PHE A 197 8.47 0.28 -3.57
C PHE A 197 8.14 -1.07 -4.21
N PHE A 198 9.04 -2.05 -4.08
CA PHE A 198 8.83 -3.36 -4.66
C PHE A 198 7.68 -4.12 -4.00
N GLY A 199 7.42 -3.92 -2.70
CA GLY A 199 6.24 -4.45 -2.05
C GLY A 199 4.94 -3.98 -2.72
N SER A 200 4.87 -2.69 -3.09
CA SER A 200 3.73 -2.13 -3.82
C SER A 200 3.68 -2.61 -5.27
N ALA A 201 4.83 -2.69 -5.95
CA ALA A 201 4.92 -3.15 -7.34
C ALA A 201 4.51 -4.63 -7.49
N ILE A 202 4.84 -5.49 -6.53
CA ILE A 202 4.39 -6.89 -6.50
C ILE A 202 2.86 -6.96 -6.50
N LEU A 203 2.17 -6.10 -5.74
CA LEU A 203 0.70 -6.12 -5.71
C LEU A 203 0.10 -5.77 -7.07
N VAL A 204 0.73 -4.85 -7.83
CA VAL A 204 0.34 -4.54 -9.21
C VAL A 204 0.56 -5.73 -10.14
N LEU A 205 1.68 -6.44 -10.00
CA LEU A 205 1.94 -7.65 -10.77
C LEU A 205 0.95 -8.78 -10.43
N VAL A 206 0.60 -8.95 -9.16
CA VAL A 206 -0.42 -9.91 -8.71
C VAL A 206 -1.79 -9.57 -9.29
N LEU A 207 -2.17 -8.29 -9.29
CA LEU A 207 -3.40 -7.82 -9.93
C LEU A 207 -3.43 -8.17 -11.43
N ALA A 208 -2.36 -7.83 -12.15
CA ALA A 208 -2.24 -8.12 -13.58
C ALA A 208 -2.26 -9.63 -13.87
N ALA A 209 -1.55 -10.43 -13.08
CA ALA A 209 -1.56 -11.89 -13.18
C ALA A 209 -2.95 -12.46 -12.88
N SER A 210 -3.66 -11.95 -11.87
CA SER A 210 -4.99 -12.45 -11.51
C SER A 210 -6.03 -12.17 -12.60
N ILE A 211 -6.06 -10.94 -13.13
CA ILE A 211 -6.97 -10.57 -14.23
C ILE A 211 -6.68 -11.38 -15.49
N SER A 212 -5.39 -11.48 -15.87
CA SER A 212 -5.01 -12.26 -17.05
C SER A 212 -5.30 -13.75 -16.88
N GLY A 213 -5.11 -14.32 -15.68
CA GLY A 213 -5.40 -15.72 -15.39
C GLY A 213 -6.89 -16.05 -15.41
N ILE A 214 -7.74 -15.15 -14.90
CA ILE A 214 -9.21 -15.28 -15.02
C ILE A 214 -9.61 -15.29 -16.49
N ASN A 215 -9.11 -14.33 -17.28
CA ASN A 215 -9.41 -14.26 -18.71
C ASN A 215 -8.93 -15.51 -19.46
N GLU A 216 -7.71 -15.96 -19.22
CA GLU A 216 -7.14 -17.18 -19.84
C GLU A 216 -8.02 -18.40 -19.52
N LYS A 217 -8.41 -18.57 -18.25
CA LYS A 217 -9.29 -19.68 -17.85
C LYS A 217 -10.67 -19.61 -18.50
N LEU A 218 -11.27 -18.42 -18.60
CA LEU A 218 -12.56 -18.22 -19.26
C LEU A 218 -12.48 -18.51 -20.76
N TYR A 219 -11.43 -18.08 -21.45
CA TYR A 219 -11.26 -18.36 -22.88
C TYR A 219 -11.06 -19.86 -23.16
N PHE A 220 -10.36 -20.58 -22.30
CA PHE A 220 -10.21 -22.03 -22.44
C PHE A 220 -11.49 -22.81 -22.13
N ARG A 221 -12.35 -22.29 -21.24
CA ARG A 221 -13.59 -22.96 -20.84
C ARG A 221 -14.76 -22.64 -21.77
N LEU A 222 -14.92 -21.37 -22.14
CA LEU A 222 -16.09 -20.84 -22.83
C LEU A 222 -15.81 -20.71 -24.33
N THR A 223 -15.74 -21.86 -24.98
CA THR A 223 -15.43 -22.02 -26.40
C THR A 223 -16.71 -22.10 -27.25
N PRO A 224 -16.62 -21.97 -28.59
CA PRO A 224 -17.76 -22.15 -29.49
C PRO A 224 -18.43 -23.54 -29.41
N ALA A 225 -17.71 -24.56 -28.96
CA ALA A 225 -18.26 -25.91 -28.74
C ALA A 225 -19.15 -26.00 -27.48
N THR A 226 -19.05 -25.01 -26.61
CA THR A 226 -19.87 -24.87 -25.39
C THR A 226 -20.78 -23.64 -25.56
N THR A 227 -20.74 -22.69 -24.63
CA THR A 227 -21.28 -21.35 -24.82
C THR A 227 -20.10 -20.38 -24.90
N PRO A 228 -19.90 -19.66 -26.02
CA PRO A 228 -18.73 -18.82 -26.19
C PRO A 228 -18.76 -17.64 -25.20
N TYR A 229 -17.57 -17.22 -24.74
CA TYR A 229 -17.43 -16.11 -23.79
C TYR A 229 -18.11 -14.81 -24.23
N SER A 230 -18.14 -14.53 -25.54
CA SER A 230 -18.78 -13.34 -26.12
C SER A 230 -20.30 -13.27 -25.90
N MET A 231 -20.95 -14.42 -25.67
CA MET A 231 -22.38 -14.48 -25.31
C MET A 231 -22.61 -14.19 -23.83
N LEU A 232 -21.54 -13.94 -23.07
CA LEU A 232 -21.53 -13.55 -21.67
C LEU A 232 -22.43 -14.46 -20.80
N PRO A 233 -22.19 -15.79 -20.78
CA PRO A 233 -22.95 -16.71 -19.93
C PRO A 233 -22.78 -16.38 -18.44
N ALA A 234 -23.61 -16.97 -17.58
CA ALA A 234 -23.59 -16.70 -16.13
C ALA A 234 -22.20 -16.88 -15.50
N GLU A 235 -21.43 -17.88 -15.92
CA GLU A 235 -20.03 -18.08 -15.49
C GLU A 235 -19.15 -16.87 -15.82
N ALA A 236 -19.25 -16.36 -17.06
CA ALA A 236 -18.48 -15.22 -17.53
C ALA A 236 -18.83 -13.95 -16.75
N TRP A 237 -20.13 -13.68 -16.54
CA TRP A 237 -20.59 -12.58 -15.69
C TRP A 237 -19.98 -12.66 -14.30
N PHE A 238 -20.07 -13.83 -13.67
CA PHE A 238 -19.60 -14.04 -12.30
C PHE A 238 -18.08 -13.86 -12.18
N ALA A 239 -17.31 -14.49 -13.08
CA ALA A 239 -15.85 -14.40 -13.07
C ALA A 239 -15.34 -12.99 -13.42
N ASN A 240 -16.05 -12.24 -14.27
CA ASN A 240 -15.76 -10.83 -14.52
C ASN A 240 -16.01 -9.96 -13.28
N VAL A 241 -17.11 -10.19 -12.56
CA VAL A 241 -17.37 -9.51 -11.28
C VAL A 241 -16.28 -9.83 -10.26
N LEU A 242 -15.81 -11.08 -10.19
CA LEU A 242 -14.64 -11.45 -9.38
C LEU A 242 -13.39 -10.66 -9.80
N GLY A 243 -13.11 -10.53 -11.10
CA GLY A 243 -12.01 -9.71 -11.60
C GLY A 243 -12.09 -8.24 -11.17
N ILE A 244 -13.29 -7.65 -11.19
CA ILE A 244 -13.53 -6.29 -10.71
C ILE A 244 -13.35 -6.19 -9.19
N LEU A 245 -13.80 -7.18 -8.41
CA LEU A 245 -13.56 -7.21 -6.96
C LEU A 245 -12.07 -7.26 -6.63
N ILE A 246 -11.29 -8.06 -7.36
CA ILE A 246 -9.83 -8.14 -7.23
C ILE A 246 -9.16 -6.79 -7.53
N LEU A 247 -9.63 -6.10 -8.58
CA LEU A 247 -9.17 -4.75 -8.92
C LEU A 247 -9.47 -3.75 -7.80
N ILE A 248 -10.72 -3.73 -7.31
CA ILE A 248 -11.13 -2.84 -6.21
C ILE A 248 -10.30 -3.11 -4.95
N PHE A 249 -10.14 -4.37 -4.55
CA PHE A 249 -9.31 -4.74 -3.40
C PHE A 249 -7.88 -4.22 -3.55
N SER A 250 -7.25 -4.46 -4.69
CA SER A 250 -5.87 -4.04 -4.97
C SER A 250 -5.71 -2.52 -4.91
N LEU A 251 -6.66 -1.79 -5.50
CA LEU A 251 -6.65 -0.32 -5.49
C LEU A 251 -6.86 0.24 -4.08
N LEU A 252 -7.73 -0.36 -3.26
CA LEU A 252 -7.92 0.04 -1.87
C LEU A 252 -6.63 -0.13 -1.06
N VAL A 253 -5.90 -1.25 -1.24
CA VAL A 253 -4.62 -1.47 -0.58
C VAL A 253 -3.57 -0.44 -1.03
N LEU A 254 -3.40 -0.24 -2.34
CA LEU A 254 -2.45 0.73 -2.88
C LEU A 254 -2.75 2.16 -2.40
N TRP A 255 -4.03 2.54 -2.39
CA TRP A 255 -4.46 3.84 -1.90
C TRP A 255 -4.15 4.01 -0.41
N ALA A 256 -4.39 2.99 0.42
CA ALA A 256 -4.06 3.03 1.84
C ALA A 256 -2.54 3.10 2.09
N LEU A 257 -1.73 2.43 1.26
CA LEU A 257 -0.28 2.56 1.29
C LEU A 257 0.18 3.98 0.90
N ALA A 258 -0.49 4.60 -0.07
CA ALA A 258 -0.18 5.95 -0.52
C ALA A 258 -0.58 7.03 0.50
N ARG A 259 -1.57 6.78 1.40
CA ARG A 259 -2.03 7.77 2.38
C ARG A 259 -0.94 8.17 3.39
N PRO A 260 -0.47 9.44 3.38
CA PRO A 260 0.55 9.91 4.33
C PRO A 260 0.04 9.93 5.77
N ALA A 261 -1.20 10.36 5.98
CA ALA A 261 -1.84 10.41 7.31
C ALA A 261 -1.91 9.04 8.01
N TRP A 262 -1.79 7.95 7.26
CA TRP A 262 -1.80 6.59 7.78
C TRP A 262 -0.40 5.99 7.98
N LYS A 263 0.66 6.67 7.53
CA LYS A 263 2.03 6.25 7.80
C LYS A 263 2.32 6.32 9.30
N TYR A 264 3.11 5.37 9.78
CA TYR A 264 3.69 5.44 11.12
C TYR A 264 4.57 6.71 11.19
N PRO A 265 4.40 7.59 12.19
CA PRO A 265 5.23 8.79 12.33
C PRO A 265 6.68 8.35 12.50
N GLU A 266 7.55 8.76 11.58
CA GLU A 266 8.99 8.60 11.80
C GLU A 266 9.33 9.49 13.00
N VAL A 267 9.77 8.88 14.12
CA VAL A 267 10.36 9.65 15.22
C VAL A 267 11.50 10.41 14.58
N ASN A 268 11.40 11.74 14.52
CA ASN A 268 12.44 12.58 13.96
C ASN A 268 13.75 12.20 14.63
N THR A 269 14.72 11.77 13.83
CA THR A 269 16.09 11.47 14.28
C THR A 269 16.79 12.70 14.90
N GLU A 270 16.15 13.87 14.87
CA GLU A 270 16.60 15.07 15.57
C GLU A 270 16.41 14.99 17.09
N ASP A 271 15.51 14.14 17.60
CA ASP A 271 15.28 13.95 19.04
C ASP A 271 16.42 13.13 19.71
N PHE A 272 17.34 12.57 18.91
CA PHE A 272 18.57 11.94 19.40
C PHE A 272 19.76 12.91 19.46
N ARG A 273 19.56 14.21 19.17
CA ARG A 273 20.59 15.25 19.24
C ARG A 273 20.55 16.10 20.52
N GLU A 274 19.66 15.83 21.48
CA GLU A 274 19.85 16.39 22.81
C GLU A 274 20.94 15.60 23.56
N PRO A 275 22.06 16.24 23.95
CA PRO A 275 23.07 15.58 24.76
C PRO A 275 22.47 15.27 26.13
N LEU A 276 22.60 14.01 26.55
CA LEU A 276 22.44 13.56 27.92
C LEU A 276 23.48 14.25 28.82
N LEU A 277 23.27 15.52 29.15
CA LEU A 277 24.04 16.26 30.13
C LEU A 277 23.11 17.11 30.99
N HIS A 278 22.36 16.44 31.85
CA HIS A 278 22.02 17.00 33.15
C HIS A 278 22.69 16.13 34.21
N GLU A 279 23.91 16.51 34.59
CA GLU A 279 24.45 16.08 35.88
C GLU A 279 23.61 16.69 37.00
N PRO A 280 23.30 15.94 38.05
CA PRO A 280 22.64 16.48 39.23
C PRO A 280 23.61 17.35 40.03
N LYS A 281 23.18 18.57 40.37
CA LYS A 281 23.78 19.39 41.43
C LYS A 281 23.31 18.91 42.81
#